data_AF-A0A954G3S4-F1
#
_entry.id   AF-A0A954G3S4-F1
#
_cell.length_a   1.000
_cell.length_b   1.000
_cell.length_c   1.000
_cell.angle_alpha   90.00
_cell.angle_beta   90.00
_cell.angle_gamma   90.00
#
_symmetry.space_group_name_H-M   'P 1'
#
loop_
_entity.id
_entity.type
_entity.pdbx_description
1 polymer ?
#
loop_
_entity_poly.entity_id
_entity_poly.type
_entity_poly.pdbx_seq_one_letter_code
_entity_poly.pdbx_strand_id
1 'polypeptide(L)'
;GYKTVRMKEISIAGKTGTAETGGGKNDHAWFAGFVPANQPKYAFAVVIEHGGSGSRVAGPVAQKLVRAMLETGLLHPTAAKLQAN
;
A
#
# COMPACT_ATOMS: atom_id res chain seq x y z
N GLY A 1 -9.06 -13.07 0.23
CA GLY A 1 -8.62 -12.36 1.45
C GLY A 1 -7.62 -11.27 1.12
N TYR A 2 -7.84 -10.06 1.65
CA TYR A 2 -6.92 -8.91 1.61
C TYR A 2 -5.90 -9.00 2.75
N LYS A 3 -4.75 -8.32 2.62
CA LYS A 3 -3.74 -8.19 3.67
C LYS A 3 -3.81 -6.79 4.26
N THR A 4 -3.67 -6.70 5.58
CA THR A 4 -3.49 -5.42 6.26
C THR A 4 -2.01 -5.18 6.51
N VAL A 5 -1.47 -4.11 5.95
CA VAL A 5 -0.12 -3.62 6.26
C VAL A 5 -0.26 -2.62 7.41
N ARG A 6 0.37 -2.90 8.54
CA ARG A 6 0.31 -2.05 9.74
C ARG A 6 1.53 -1.15 9.78
N MET A 7 1.33 0.16 9.71
CA MET A 7 2.35 1.17 10.03
C MET A 7 2.15 1.63 11.48
N LYS A 8 3.13 2.35 12.04
CA LYS A 8 3.07 2.78 13.45
C LYS A 8 1.89 3.72 13.69
N GLU A 9 1.57 4.55 12.70
CA GLU A 9 0.65 5.68 12.73
C GLU A 9 -0.71 5.38 12.06
N ILE A 10 -0.75 4.44 11.11
CA ILE A 10 -1.94 4.12 10.31
C ILE A 10 -1.89 2.69 9.75
N SER A 11 -3.03 2.14 9.35
CA SER A 11 -3.11 0.83 8.71
C SER A 11 -3.61 0.95 7.27
N ILE A 12 -3.08 0.10 6.40
CA ILE A 12 -3.43 0.00 4.98
C ILE A 12 -4.08 -1.36 4.77
N ALA A 13 -5.25 -1.42 4.14
CA ALA A 13 -5.81 -2.67 3.65
C ALA A 13 -5.59 -2.77 2.15
N GLY A 14 -5.11 -3.91 1.67
CA GLY A 14 -4.88 -4.07 0.24
C GLY A 14 -4.65 -5.49 -0.20
N LYS A 15 -4.57 -5.69 -1.50
CA LYS A 15 -4.31 -6.97 -2.13
C LYS A 15 -3.12 -6.83 -3.07
N THR A 16 -2.21 -7.78 -2.97
CA THR A 16 -1.08 -7.91 -3.89
C THR A 16 -1.51 -8.73 -5.09
N GLY A 17 -1.07 -8.32 -6.27
CA GLY A 17 -1.19 -9.08 -7.51
C GLY A 17 0.18 -9.20 -8.17
N THR A 18 0.35 -10.25 -8.95
CA THR A 18 1.43 -10.38 -9.91
C THR A 18 0.75 -10.64 -11.24
N ALA A 19 1.05 -9.85 -12.27
CA ALA A 19 0.45 -10.02 -13.59
C ALA A 19 1.53 -10.44 -14.59
N GLU A 20 1.38 -11.62 -15.18
CA GLU A 20 2.33 -12.17 -16.14
C GLU A 20 2.36 -11.33 -17.41
N THR A 21 3.56 -11.04 -17.91
CA THR A 21 3.75 -10.17 -19.09
C THR A 21 4.02 -10.94 -20.38
N GLY A 22 4.28 -12.24 -20.28
CA GLY A 22 4.72 -13.08 -21.39
C GLY A 22 6.11 -12.69 -21.94
N GLY A 23 6.58 -13.46 -22.93
CA GLY A 23 7.78 -13.11 -23.71
C GLY A 23 9.11 -13.09 -22.96
N GLY A 24 9.24 -13.86 -21.87
CA GLY A 24 10.49 -13.95 -21.08
C GLY A 24 10.79 -12.73 -20.21
N LYS A 25 9.85 -11.78 -20.12
CA LYS A 25 9.96 -10.60 -19.25
C LYS A 25 9.46 -10.93 -17.85
N ASN A 26 9.97 -10.21 -16.85
CA ASN A 26 9.43 -10.27 -15.49
C ASN A 26 7.97 -9.79 -15.45
N ASP A 27 7.19 -10.39 -14.57
CA ASP A 27 5.80 -10.00 -14.31
C ASP A 27 5.69 -8.55 -13.82
N HIS A 28 4.49 -7.97 -13.91
CA HIS A 28 4.17 -6.71 -13.27
C HIS A 28 3.84 -6.91 -11.79
N ALA A 29 4.40 -6.06 -10.94
CA ALA A 29 4.11 -6.05 -9.51
C ALA A 29 2.95 -5.10 -9.22
N TRP A 30 1.86 -5.63 -8.66
CA TRP A 30 0.66 -4.87 -8.32
C TRP A 30 0.39 -4.83 -6.82
N PHE A 31 -0.02 -3.66 -6.34
CA PHE A 31 -0.66 -3.50 -5.05
C PHE A 31 -1.82 -2.52 -5.16
N ALA A 32 -3.04 -2.98 -4.90
CA ALA A 32 -4.21 -2.11 -4.80
C ALA A 32 -4.72 -2.11 -3.35
N GLY A 33 -5.13 -0.94 -2.86
CA GLY A 33 -5.59 -0.84 -1.48
C GLY A 33 -6.28 0.46 -1.14
N PHE A 34 -6.72 0.55 0.10
CA PHE A 34 -7.31 1.74 0.69
C PHE A 34 -6.72 2.04 2.08
N VAL A 35 -6.76 3.32 2.43
CA VAL A 35 -6.18 3.85 3.67
C VAL A 35 -7.04 5.00 4.20
N PRO A 36 -7.23 5.13 5.54
CA PRO A 36 -6.97 4.13 6.59
C PRO A 36 -7.77 2.82 6.41
N ALA A 37 -7.27 1.68 6.88
CA ALA A 37 -7.97 0.39 6.71
C ALA A 37 -9.31 0.30 7.45
N ASN A 38 -9.42 0.96 8.61
CA ASN A 38 -10.62 0.94 9.47
C ASN A 38 -11.65 2.02 9.11
N GLN A 39 -11.20 3.13 8.51
CA GLN A 39 -12.06 4.21 8.05
C GLN A 39 -11.52 4.72 6.69
N PRO A 40 -11.80 3.99 5.60
CA PRO A 40 -11.20 4.28 4.29
C PRO A 40 -11.52 5.70 3.82
N LYS A 41 -10.48 6.45 3.44
CA LYS A 41 -10.62 7.80 2.86
C LYS A 41 -10.06 7.89 1.45
N TYR A 42 -9.00 7.13 1.18
CA TYR A 42 -8.32 7.12 -0.10
C TYR A 42 -8.15 5.69 -0.60
N ALA A 43 -8.41 5.48 -1.89
CA ALA A 43 -8.03 4.27 -2.61
C ALA A 43 -6.84 4.56 -3.51
N PHE A 44 -5.98 3.58 -3.73
CA PHE A 44 -4.80 3.71 -4.57
C PHE A 44 -4.42 2.39 -5.23
N ALA A 45 -3.65 2.48 -6.32
CA ALA A 45 -2.99 1.37 -6.97
C ALA A 45 -1.54 1.72 -7.25
N VAL A 46 -0.64 0.78 -6.98
CA VAL A 46 0.77 0.82 -7.32
C VAL A 46 1.03 -0.27 -8.34
N VAL A 47 1.59 0.13 -9.48
CA VAL A 47 1.99 -0.77 -10.57
C VAL A 47 3.44 -0.51 -10.87
N ILE A 48 4.26 -1.55 -10.77
CA ILE A 48 5.65 -1.52 -11.21
C ILE A 48 5.77 -2.48 -12.39
N GLU A 49 5.90 -1.91 -13.58
CA GLU A 49 6.09 -2.67 -14.81
C GLU A 49 7.39 -3.48 -14.72
N HIS A 50 7.31 -4.72 -15.20
CA HIS A 50 8.35 -5.75 -15.08
C HIS A 50 9.02 -5.86 -13.69
N GLY A 51 8.31 -5.48 -12.62
CA GLY A 51 8.80 -5.47 -11.24
C GLY A 51 8.78 -6.84 -10.55
N GLY A 52 8.33 -7.90 -11.24
CA GLY A 52 8.16 -9.24 -10.69
C GLY A 52 7.07 -9.29 -9.62
N SER A 53 7.43 -9.71 -8.41
CA SER A 53 6.47 -10.01 -7.34
C SER A 53 5.80 -8.78 -6.72
N GLY A 54 4.48 -8.70 -6.81
CA GLY A 54 3.68 -7.61 -6.20
C GLY A 54 3.88 -7.41 -4.70
N SER A 55 4.02 -8.50 -3.94
CA SER A 55 4.18 -8.42 -2.49
C SER A 55 5.57 -7.93 -2.06
N ARG A 56 6.60 -8.23 -2.83
CA ARG A 56 8.00 -7.82 -2.54
C ARG A 56 8.32 -6.43 -3.06
N VAL A 57 7.69 -5.99 -4.14
CA VAL A 57 8.04 -4.74 -4.82
C VAL A 57 6.97 -3.66 -4.64
N ALA A 58 5.72 -3.93 -5.03
CA ALA A 58 4.66 -2.93 -4.95
C ALA A 58 4.19 -2.65 -3.51
N GLY A 59 4.25 -3.65 -2.62
CA GLY A 59 3.92 -3.50 -1.20
C GLY A 59 4.76 -2.43 -0.46
N PRO A 60 6.09 -2.47 -0.51
CA PRO A 60 6.94 -1.43 0.07
C PRO A 60 6.72 -0.04 -0.53
N VAL A 61 6.43 0.05 -1.83
CA VAL A 61 6.11 1.35 -2.49
C VAL A 61 4.78 1.91 -1.97
N ALA A 62 3.78 1.06 -1.76
CA ALA A 62 2.52 1.47 -1.12
C ALA A 62 2.73 2.05 0.28
N GLN A 63 3.66 1.50 1.08
CA GLN A 63 4.00 2.07 2.39
C GLN A 63 4.65 3.46 2.28
N LYS A 64 5.55 3.65 1.29
CA LYS A 64 6.17 4.95 1.03
C LYS A 64 5.15 6.00 0.58
N LEU A 65 4.21 5.61 -0.28
CA LEU A 65 3.10 6.48 -0.70
C LEU A 65 2.30 6.96 0.51
N VAL A 66 1.87 6.05 1.38
CA VAL A 66 1.09 6.40 2.57
C VAL A 66 1.88 7.24 3.56
N ARG A 67 3.20 6.99 3.71
CA ARG A 67 4.07 7.86 4.51
C ARG A 67 4.13 9.28 3.95
N ALA A 68 4.29 9.44 2.63
CA ALA A 68 4.29 10.75 1.99
C ALA A 68 2.93 11.47 2.14
N MET A 69 1.81 10.74 2.09
CA MET A 69 0.49 11.31 2.36
C MET A 69 0.36 11.84 3.80
N LEU A 70 0.99 11.17 4.78
CA LEU A 70 1.04 11.65 6.16
C LEU A 70 1.91 12.90 6.30
N GLU A 71 3.08 12.92 5.68
CA GLU A 71 4.03 14.04 5.73
C GLU A 71 3.47 15.31 5.06
N THR A 72 2.68 15.15 4.01
CA THR A 72 2.01 16.27 3.31
C THR A 72 0.74 16.77 4.00
N GLY A 73 0.28 16.09 5.06
CA GLY A 73 -1.00 16.40 5.71
C GLY A 73 -2.24 16.00 4.91
N LEU A 74 -2.07 15.37 3.74
CA LEU A 74 -3.19 14.83 2.95
C LEU A 74 -3.92 13.71 3.72
N LEU A 75 -3.15 12.96 4.50
CA LEU A 75 -3.62 11.93 5.40
C LEU A 75 -3.22 12.30 6.83
N HIS A 76 -4.12 12.09 7.77
CA HIS A 76 -3.86 12.32 9.19
C HIS A 76 -3.75 10.98 9.91
N PRO A 77 -2.86 10.84 10.90
CA PRO A 77 -2.82 9.64 11.74
C PRO A 77 -4.20 9.34 12.33
N THR A 78 -4.59 8.06 12.32
CA THR A 78 -5.87 7.66 12.91
C THR A 78 -5.80 7.69 14.44
N ALA A 79 -6.91 8.11 15.08
CA ALA A 79 -7.03 8.37 16.51
C ALA A 79 -6.57 7.25 17.45
N ALA A 80 -6.45 6.00 16.97
CA ALA A 80 -6.09 4.83 17.78
C ALA A 80 -4.73 4.93 18.51
N LYS A 81 -3.88 5.96 18.26
CA LYS A 81 -2.57 6.11 18.91
C LYS A 81 -2.15 7.52 19.33
N LEU A 82 -2.97 8.55 19.16
CA LEU A 82 -2.65 9.88 19.73
C LEU A 82 -2.71 9.90 21.27
N GLN A 83 -3.23 8.83 21.90
CA GLN A 83 -3.33 8.65 23.35
C GLN A 83 -2.18 7.83 23.98
N ALA A 84 -1.13 7.53 23.23
CA ALA A 84 0.06 6.85 23.78
C ALA A 84 1.21 7.85 23.93
N ASN A 85 1.00 8.87 24.78
CA ASN A 85 2.05 9.66 25.42
C ASN A 85 1.92 9.47 26.92
#